data_AF-A0A449GHE8-F1
#
_entry.id   AF-A0A449GHE8-F1
#
_cell.length_a   1.000
_cell.length_b   1.000
_cell.length_c   1.000
_cell.angle_alpha   90.00
_cell.angle_beta   90.00
_cell.angle_gamma   90.00
#
_symmetry.space_group_name_H-M   'P 1'
#
loop_
_entity.id
_entity.type
_entity.pdbx_description
1 polymer ?
#
loop_
_entity_poly.entity_id
_entity_poly.type
_entity_poly.pdbx_seq_one_letter_code
_entity_poly.pdbx_strand_id
1 'polypeptide(L)'
;MDDNSTGQTSRPDATAAHTTVTGDDLRELLHSHGSDARLVLEEGRVTLVPDTDRAEHGLVIATKSDVLQRAGRDPDATALAELAELLTSEIRLQGA
;
A
#
# COMPACT_ATOMS: atom_id res chain seq x y z
N MET A 1 -18.91 13.16 39.17
CA MET A 1 -18.82 11.78 38.69
C MET A 1 -19.28 11.90 37.27
N ASP A 2 -18.35 12.26 36.40
CA ASP A 2 -18.63 12.63 35.02
C ASP A 2 -17.44 12.13 34.21
N ASP A 3 -17.69 10.99 33.58
CA ASP A 3 -16.90 10.29 32.57
C ASP A 3 -16.36 11.27 31.52
N ASN A 4 -15.06 11.56 31.54
CA ASN A 4 -14.37 12.00 30.34
C ASN A 4 -13.86 10.75 29.62
N SER A 5 -14.80 10.09 28.94
CA SER A 5 -14.55 8.94 28.09
C SER A 5 -13.52 9.29 27.03
N THR A 6 -12.33 8.71 27.20
CA THR A 6 -11.34 8.47 26.16
C THR A 6 -12.04 7.91 24.92
N GLY A 7 -12.07 8.72 23.87
CA GLY A 7 -12.72 8.37 22.62
C GLY A 7 -12.36 9.34 21.50
N GLN A 8 -11.13 9.87 21.51
CA GLN A 8 -10.54 10.30 20.25
C GLN A 8 -10.36 9.02 19.43
N THR A 9 -11.40 8.73 18.65
CA THR A 9 -11.32 7.86 17.49
C THR A 9 -10.32 8.53 16.56
N SER A 10 -9.05 8.16 16.70
CA SER A 10 -8.04 8.38 15.68
C SER A 10 -8.58 7.75 14.41
N ARG A 11 -9.27 8.55 13.59
CA ARG A 11 -9.41 8.24 12.17
C ARG A 11 -7.96 8.20 11.68
N PRO A 12 -7.41 7.04 11.27
CA PRO A 12 -6.10 7.06 10.66
C PRO A 12 -6.22 8.00 9.47
N ASP A 13 -5.42 9.07 9.53
CA ASP A 13 -5.29 10.07 8.51
C ASP A 13 -5.03 9.37 7.18
N ALA A 14 -5.99 9.46 6.25
CA ALA A 14 -5.93 8.77 4.97
C ALA A 14 -4.87 9.36 4.02
N THR A 15 -3.87 10.11 4.49
CA THR A 15 -2.78 10.61 3.64
C THR A 15 -1.49 10.92 4.40
N ALA A 16 -1.18 10.20 5.48
CA ALA A 16 0.14 10.29 6.06
C ALA A 16 1.16 9.61 5.13
N ALA A 17 2.25 10.32 4.82
CA ALA A 17 3.34 9.80 4.00
C ALA A 17 3.96 8.58 4.70
N HIS A 18 3.51 7.39 4.34
CA HIS A 18 4.05 6.15 4.88
C HIS A 18 4.96 5.52 3.84
N THR A 19 6.19 5.21 4.26
CA THR A 19 7.17 4.41 3.50
C THR A 19 6.87 2.90 3.63
N THR A 20 5.84 2.57 4.42
CA THR A 20 5.38 1.22 4.74
C THR A 20 4.22 0.88 3.82
N VAL A 21 4.33 -0.23 3.10
CA VAL A 21 3.20 -0.80 2.36
C VAL A 21 2.29 -1.47 3.36
N THR A 22 0.98 -1.25 3.23
CA THR A 22 -0.03 -1.91 4.06
C THR A 22 -0.91 -2.84 3.24
N GLY A 23 -1.61 -3.76 3.91
CA GLY A 23 -2.59 -4.61 3.24
C GLY A 23 -3.73 -3.82 2.60
N ASP A 24 -4.03 -2.62 3.10
CA ASP A 24 -5.04 -1.73 2.53
C ASP A 24 -4.58 -1.15 1.19
N ASP A 25 -3.30 -0.74 1.09
CA ASP A 25 -2.71 -0.27 -0.18
C ASP A 25 -2.76 -1.35 -1.27
N LEU A 26 -2.47 -2.61 -0.90
CA LEU A 26 -2.55 -3.74 -1.82
C LEU A 26 -4.00 -4.04 -2.19
N ARG A 27 -4.93 -3.93 -1.24
CA ARG A 27 -6.36 -4.10 -1.51
C ARG A 27 -6.87 -3.03 -2.49
N GLU A 28 -6.50 -1.78 -2.29
CA GLU A 28 -6.80 -0.65 -3.17
C GLU A 28 -6.20 -0.87 -4.56
N LEU A 29 -4.97 -1.39 -4.65
CA LEU A 29 -4.32 -1.76 -5.90
C LEU A 29 -5.10 -2.83 -6.67
N LEU A 30 -5.61 -3.84 -5.96
CA LEU A 30 -6.41 -4.90 -6.56
C LEU A 30 -7.78 -4.40 -7.03
N HIS A 31 -8.40 -3.48 -6.28
CA HIS A 31 -9.69 -2.85 -6.63
C HIS A 31 -9.57 -1.73 -7.69
N SER A 32 -8.35 -1.26 -7.96
CA SER A 32 -8.12 -0.20 -8.94
C SER A 32 -8.50 -0.64 -10.35
N HIS A 33 -9.11 0.29 -11.11
CA HIS A 33 -9.73 0.05 -12.41
C HIS A 33 -8.75 -0.06 -13.60
N GLY A 34 -7.48 -0.39 -13.35
CA GLY A 34 -6.45 -0.59 -14.36
C GLY A 34 -5.74 -1.93 -14.18
N SER A 35 -5.44 -2.62 -15.28
CA SER A 35 -4.64 -3.86 -15.27
C SER A 35 -3.18 -3.61 -14.89
N ASP A 36 -2.68 -2.42 -15.23
CA ASP A 36 -1.30 -1.97 -15.00
C ASP A 36 -1.18 -1.01 -13.80
N ALA A 37 -2.18 -1.00 -12.91
CA ALA A 37 -2.07 -0.28 -11.65
C ALA A 37 -0.84 -0.78 -10.87
N ARG A 38 -0.13 0.16 -10.23
CA ARG A 38 1.12 -0.12 -9.53
C ARG A 38 1.29 0.72 -8.27
N LEU A 39 2.00 0.17 -7.30
CA LEU A 39 2.48 0.87 -6.12
C LEU A 39 3.90 1.37 -6.39
N VAL A 40 4.11 2.65 -6.18
CA VAL A 40 5.41 3.31 -6.34
C VAL A 40 5.82 3.99 -5.05
N LEU A 41 7.12 4.01 -4.77
CA LEU A 41 7.72 4.85 -3.74
C LEU A 41 8.23 6.14 -4.37
N GLU A 42 7.58 7.25 -4.07
CA GLU A 42 7.95 8.59 -4.50
C GLU A 42 8.16 9.46 -3.27
N GLU A 43 9.30 10.15 -3.17
CA GLU A 43 9.63 11.05 -2.05
C GLU A 43 9.44 10.44 -0.65
N GLY A 44 9.73 9.14 -0.48
CA GLY A 44 9.57 8.42 0.79
C GLY A 44 8.12 8.06 1.15
N ARG A 45 7.20 8.17 0.19
CA ARG A 45 5.78 7.84 0.32
C ARG A 45 5.38 6.76 -0.68
N VAL A 46 4.70 5.73 -0.19
CA VAL A 46 4.02 4.75 -1.03
C VAL A 46 2.79 5.40 -1.65
N THR A 47 2.70 5.40 -2.97
CA THR A 47 1.59 5.97 -3.73
C THR A 47 1.07 4.95 -4.73
N LEU A 48 -0.25 4.82 -4.81
CA LEU A 48 -0.90 4.03 -5.84
C LEU A 48 -1.01 4.88 -7.12
N VAL A 49 -0.39 4.41 -8.18
CA VAL A 49 -0.47 5.01 -9.52
C VAL A 49 -1.38 4.12 -10.37
N PRO A 50 -2.59 4.60 -10.73
CA PRO A 50 -3.41 3.91 -11.71
C PRO A 50 -2.72 3.96 -13.08
N ASP A 51 -3.15 3.07 -13.99
CA ASP A 51 -2.69 2.99 -15.40
C ASP A 51 -3.03 4.27 -16.18
N THR A 52 -2.38 5.36 -15.83
CA THR A 52 -2.43 6.66 -16.46
C THR A 52 -0.99 7.05 -16.66
N ASP A 53 -0.69 7.61 -17.83
CA ASP A 53 0.60 8.02 -18.39
C ASP A 53 1.35 9.08 -17.57
N ARG A 54 1.15 9.11 -16.25
CA ARG A 54 1.90 9.94 -15.32
C ARG A 54 3.33 9.41 -15.32
N ALA A 55 4.26 10.26 -15.78
CA ALA A 55 5.69 10.02 -15.74
C ALA A 55 6.07 9.41 -14.39
N GLU A 56 6.75 8.26 -14.43
CA GLU A 56 7.13 7.51 -13.24
C GLU A 56 8.20 8.26 -12.47
N HIS A 57 7.79 9.04 -11.47
CA HIS A 57 8.71 9.69 -10.57
C HIS A 57 8.90 8.83 -9.32
N GLY A 58 9.39 7.59 -9.44
CA GLY A 58 9.62 6.77 -8.25
C GLY A 58 10.14 5.37 -8.50
N LEU A 59 10.40 4.67 -7.39
CA LEU A 59 10.74 3.24 -7.40
C LEU A 59 9.44 2.43 -7.45
N VAL A 60 9.25 1.62 -8.49
CA VAL A 60 8.12 0.69 -8.55
C VAL A 60 8.32 -0.40 -7.49
N ILE A 61 7.39 -0.48 -6.54
CA ILE A 61 7.42 -1.47 -5.45
C ILE A 61 6.80 -2.77 -5.94
N ALA A 62 5.56 -2.70 -6.43
CA ALA A 62 4.81 -3.85 -6.88
C ALA A 62 3.74 -3.42 -7.90
N THR A 63 3.44 -4.29 -8.85
CA THR A 63 2.31 -4.10 -9.76
C THR A 63 1.13 -4.95 -9.33
N LYS A 64 -0.07 -4.62 -9.80
CA LYS A 64 -1.27 -5.44 -9.56
C LYS A 64 -1.06 -6.90 -9.93
N SER A 65 -0.34 -7.16 -11.03
CA SER A 65 -0.03 -8.50 -11.49
C SER A 65 0.99 -9.22 -10.60
N ASP A 66 1.99 -8.51 -10.06
CA ASP A 66 2.92 -9.08 -9.06
C ASP A 66 2.18 -9.47 -7.77
N VAL A 67 1.30 -8.60 -7.27
CA VAL A 67 0.47 -8.89 -6.09
C VAL A 67 -0.42 -10.11 -6.32
N LEU A 68 -1.08 -10.19 -7.48
CA LEU A 68 -1.91 -11.36 -7.84
C LEU A 68 -1.08 -12.64 -8.02
N GLN A 69 0.16 -12.52 -8.49
CA GLN A 69 1.06 -13.67 -8.66
C GLN A 69 1.58 -14.18 -7.31
N ARG A 70 1.90 -13.26 -6.39
CA ARG A 70 2.46 -13.58 -5.06
C ARG A 70 1.38 -14.00 -4.06
N ALA A 71 0.29 -13.24 -3.95
CA ALA A 71 -0.78 -13.48 -2.98
C ALA A 71 -1.93 -14.34 -3.53
N GLY A 72 -2.01 -14.52 -4.85
CA GLY A 72 -3.06 -15.27 -5.51
C GLY A 72 -4.18 -14.40 -6.09
N ARG A 73 -5.15 -15.05 -6.73
CA ARG A 73 -6.18 -14.38 -7.54
C ARG A 73 -7.26 -13.66 -6.73
N ASP A 74 -7.47 -14.09 -5.49
CA ASP A 74 -8.40 -13.52 -4.51
C ASP A 74 -7.73 -13.64 -3.13
N PRO A 75 -6.78 -12.74 -2.81
CA PRO A 75 -6.03 -12.84 -1.57
C PRO A 75 -6.85 -12.32 -0.39
N ASP A 76 -6.85 -13.08 0.71
CA ASP A 76 -7.44 -12.67 1.97
C ASP A 76 -6.65 -11.55 2.64
N ALA A 77 -7.27 -10.87 3.61
CA ALA A 77 -6.64 -9.79 4.38
C ALA A 77 -5.30 -10.20 5.04
N THR A 78 -5.19 -11.46 5.49
CA THR A 78 -3.94 -12.00 6.05
C THR A 78 -2.85 -12.10 4.99
N ALA A 79 -3.16 -12.66 3.81
CA ALA A 79 -2.19 -12.79 2.73
C ALA A 79 -1.70 -11.42 2.23
N LEU A 80 -2.60 -10.44 2.18
CA LEU A 80 -2.25 -9.05 1.87
C LEU A 80 -1.35 -8.44 2.95
N ALA A 81 -1.63 -8.66 4.24
CA ALA A 81 -0.79 -8.16 5.33
C ALA A 81 0.63 -8.76 5.27
N GLU A 82 0.75 -10.07 5.08
CA GLU A 82 2.05 -10.75 4.96
C GLU A 82 2.85 -10.24 3.76
N LEU A 83 2.20 -10.06 2.60
CA LEU A 83 2.84 -9.51 1.42
C LEU A 83 3.26 -8.04 1.64
N ALA A 84 2.45 -7.25 2.34
CA ALA A 84 2.76 -5.87 2.65
C ALA A 84 3.99 -5.73 3.56
N GLU A 85 4.13 -6.60 4.57
CA GLU A 85 5.31 -6.65 5.43
C GLU A 85 6.58 -7.05 4.65
N LEU A 86 6.42 -8.00 3.72
CA LEU A 86 7.51 -8.41 2.81
C LEU A 86 7.96 -7.22 1.94
N LEU A 87 7.03 -6.57 1.23
CA LEU A 87 7.32 -5.42 0.37
C LEU A 87 7.93 -4.25 1.16
N THR A 88 7.44 -3.99 2.37
CA THR A 88 8.02 -2.99 3.27
C THR A 88 9.47 -3.30 3.61
N SER A 89 9.77 -4.56 3.87
CA SER A 89 11.13 -5.02 4.17
C SER A 89 12.04 -4.90 2.94
N GLU A 90 11.53 -5.21 1.75
CA GLU A 90 12.24 -5.03 0.47
C GLU A 90 12.57 -3.55 0.22
N ILE A 91 11.61 -2.65 0.41
CA ILE A 91 11.81 -1.19 0.31
C ILE A 91 12.91 -0.73 1.26
N ARG A 92 12.86 -1.17 2.51
CA ARG A 92 13.86 -0.81 3.52
C ARG A 92 15.26 -1.30 3.15
N LEU A 93 15.36 -2.46 2.51
CA LEU A 93 16.64 -3.02 2.06
C LEU A 93 17.17 -2.29 0.80
N GLN A 94 16.28 -1.85 -0.10
CA GLN A 94 16.63 -1.14 -1.33
C GLN A 94 16.91 0.36 -1.11
N GLY A 95 16.29 0.97 -0.10
CA GLY A 95 16.43 2.39 0.26
C GLY A 95 17.44 2.68 1.38
N ALA A 96 18.23 1.69 1.81
CA ALA A 96 19.33 1.84 2.76
C ALA A 96 20.64 2.27 2.07
#